data_AF-A0A961YMX0-F1
#
_entry.id   AF-A0A961YMX0-F1
#
_cell.length_a   1.000
_cell.length_b   1.000
_cell.length_c   1.000
_cell.angle_alpha   90.00
_cell.angle_beta   90.00
_cell.angle_gamma   90.00
#
_symmetry.space_group_name_H-M   'P 1'
#
loop_
_entity.id
_entity.type
_entity.pdbx_description
1 polymer ?
#
loop_
_entity_poly.entity_id
_entity_poly.type
_entity_poly.pdbx_seq_one_letter_code
_entity_poly.pdbx_strand_id
1 'polypeptide(L)'
;MERRPLTEIVACALIIVVCAVFWVQAYKLPPGVFEPMGSGPVPMYTSALIILCCVVVIVRAVRTLINGHGFATAFIREFAGGAPVGAVWMVVVTLAYAALLHLRAAPFGLITFLYLALLIWALERFRPRMLAPALITAAVFAFGAEYLFTHVFVVDLPT
;
A
#
# COMPACT_ATOMS: atom_id res chain seq x y z
N MET A 1 -5.39 -13.80 -16.52
CA MET A 1 -4.92 -12.51 -15.97
C MET A 1 -4.82 -11.53 -17.13
N GLU A 2 -5.72 -10.56 -17.21
CA GLU A 2 -5.61 -9.47 -18.20
C GLU A 2 -4.32 -8.71 -17.89
N ARG A 3 -3.35 -8.74 -18.82
CA ARG A 3 -2.09 -8.01 -18.66
C ARG A 3 -2.36 -6.55 -18.97
N ARG A 4 -2.05 -5.71 -17.99
CA ARG A 4 -2.28 -4.27 -18.01
C ARG A 4 -0.92 -3.57 -17.98
N PRO A 5 -0.18 -3.55 -19.12
CA PRO A 5 1.23 -3.18 -19.13
C PRO A 5 1.49 -1.76 -18.63
N LEU A 6 0.55 -0.84 -18.83
CA LEU A 6 0.71 0.55 -18.37
C LEU A 6 0.56 0.65 -16.85
N THR A 7 -0.46 -0.01 -16.28
CA THR A 7 -0.68 -0.07 -14.84
C THR A 7 0.48 -0.76 -14.14
N GLU A 8 1.03 -1.83 -14.74
CA GLU A 8 2.23 -2.52 -14.24
C GLU A 8 3.44 -1.59 -14.21
N ILE A 9 3.70 -0.83 -15.28
CA ILE A 9 4.80 0.13 -15.34
C ILE A 9 4.62 1.23 -14.29
N VAL A 10 3.43 1.83 -14.21
CA VAL A 10 3.13 2.92 -13.26
C VAL A 10 3.24 2.44 -11.82
N ALA A 11 2.67 1.28 -11.49
CA ALA A 11 2.76 0.71 -10.15
C ALA A 11 4.22 0.38 -9.78
N CYS A 12 4.97 -0.25 -10.68
CA CYS A 12 6.38 -0.56 -10.44
C CYS A 12 7.23 0.71 -10.29
N ALA A 13 6.97 1.75 -11.09
CA ALA A 13 7.65 3.03 -10.97
C ALA A 13 7.36 3.69 -9.61
N LEU A 14 6.11 3.67 -9.15
CA LEU A 14 5.74 4.20 -7.84
C LEU A 14 6.40 3.41 -6.70
N ILE A 15 6.43 2.08 -6.78
CA ILE A 15 7.12 1.22 -5.80
C ILE A 15 8.62 1.54 -5.77
N ILE A 16 9.27 1.72 -6.94
CA ILE A 16 10.68 2.10 -7.01
C ILE A 16 10.92 3.44 -6.29
N VAL A 17 10.06 4.44 -6.47
CA VAL A 17 10.18 5.73 -5.79
C VAL A 17 10.08 5.55 -4.27
N VAL A 18 9.09 4.80 -3.78
CA VAL A 18 8.93 4.52 -2.35
C VAL A 18 10.15 3.78 -1.78
N CYS A 19 10.63 2.73 -2.47
CA CYS A 19 11.83 1.99 -2.09
C CYS A 19 13.08 2.87 -2.09
N ALA A 20 13.23 3.80 -3.03
CA ALA A 20 14.35 4.74 -3.07
C ALA A 20 14.32 5.69 -1.87
N VAL A 21 13.12 6.17 -1.46
CA VAL A 21 12.97 6.95 -0.22
C VAL A 21 13.40 6.15 0.99
N PHE A 22 12.95 4.90 1.13
CA PHE A 22 13.37 4.02 2.22
C PHE A 22 14.87 3.78 2.24
N TRP A 23 15.49 3.57 1.08
CA TRP A 23 16.94 3.40 0.96
C TRP A 23 17.69 4.64 1.47
N VAL A 24 17.26 5.85 1.08
CA VAL A 24 17.89 7.10 1.52
C VAL A 24 17.74 7.30 3.02
N GLN A 25 16.58 6.97 3.58
CA GLN A 25 16.35 7.06 5.03
C GLN A 25 17.20 6.03 5.78
N ALA A 26 17.23 4.78 5.31
CA ALA A 26 18.03 3.69 5.88
C ALA A 26 19.53 4.03 5.90
N TYR A 27 20.04 4.68 4.85
CA TYR A 27 21.45 5.08 4.77
C TYR A 27 21.84 6.14 5.80
N LYS A 28 20.89 6.95 6.28
CA LYS A 28 21.14 7.99 7.28
C LYS A 28 21.12 7.48 8.72
N LEU A 29 20.76 6.21 8.95
CA LEU A 29 20.72 5.67 10.31
C LEU A 29 22.15 5.45 10.83
N PRO A 30 22.51 6.00 12.00
CA PRO A 30 23.80 5.74 12.62
C PRO A 30 23.90 4.25 13.01
N PRO A 31 25.09 3.64 12.92
CA PRO A 31 25.27 2.25 13.32
C PRO A 31 25.00 2.11 14.82
N GLY A 32 24.20 1.11 15.18
CA GLY A 32 23.90 0.79 16.57
C GLY A 32 25.13 0.23 17.28
N VAL A 33 25.32 0.59 18.55
CA VAL A 33 26.46 0.13 19.38
C VAL A 33 26.48 -1.39 19.53
N PHE A 34 25.32 -2.04 19.42
CA PHE A 34 25.12 -3.48 19.62
C PHE A 34 24.93 -4.27 18.33
N GLU A 35 24.92 -3.61 17.17
CA GLU A 35 24.75 -4.26 15.87
C GLU A 35 25.93 -3.85 14.97
N PRO A 36 26.94 -4.73 14.77
CA PRO A 36 28.13 -4.39 13.97
C PRO A 36 27.82 -4.03 12.51
N MET A 37 26.63 -4.42 12.03
CA MET A 37 26.11 -4.06 10.71
C MET A 37 25.23 -2.78 10.73
N GLY A 38 24.77 -2.32 11.89
CA GLY A 38 23.73 -1.30 12.04
C GLY A 38 22.33 -1.80 11.66
N SER A 39 21.29 -1.02 11.95
CA SER A 39 19.89 -1.36 11.63
C SER A 39 19.48 -0.99 10.19
N GLY A 40 20.31 -0.21 9.49
CA GLY A 40 20.10 0.24 8.12
C GLY A 40 20.27 -0.81 6.99
N PRO A 41 21.13 -1.84 7.07
CA PRO A 41 21.38 -2.73 5.93
C PRO A 41 20.19 -3.58 5.51
N VAL A 42 19.35 -4.04 6.45
CA VAL A 42 18.18 -4.87 6.12
C VAL A 42 17.17 -4.12 5.24
N PRO A 43 16.67 -2.92 5.62
CA PRO A 43 15.81 -2.13 4.75
C PRO A 43 16.50 -1.68 3.45
N MET A 44 17.82 -1.49 3.48
CA MET A 44 18.61 -1.18 2.29
C MET A 44 18.59 -2.36 1.30
N TYR A 45 19.11 -3.54 1.65
CA TYR A 45 19.16 -4.67 0.72
C TYR A 45 17.79 -5.11 0.20
N THR A 46 16.77 -5.09 1.06
CA THR A 46 15.40 -5.43 0.65
C THR A 46 14.86 -4.43 -0.39
N SER A 47 15.06 -3.13 -0.19
CA SER A 47 14.65 -2.12 -1.16
C SER A 47 15.43 -2.21 -2.49
N ALA A 48 16.74 -2.53 -2.48
CA ALA A 48 17.46 -2.81 -3.74
C ALA A 48 16.87 -3.99 -4.51
N LEU A 49 16.58 -5.09 -3.81
CA LEU A 49 16.07 -6.30 -4.45
C LEU A 49 14.69 -6.04 -5.07
N ILE A 50 13.82 -5.33 -4.36
CA ILE A 50 12.52 -4.90 -4.87
C ILE A 50 12.68 -3.99 -6.09
N ILE A 51 13.57 -2.99 -6.03
CA ILE A 51 13.85 -2.09 -7.17
C ILE A 51 14.29 -2.90 -8.38
N LEU A 52 15.21 -3.86 -8.20
CA LEU A 52 15.70 -4.72 -9.28
C LEU A 52 14.56 -5.55 -9.90
N CYS A 53 13.70 -6.16 -9.08
CA CYS A 53 12.53 -6.88 -9.55
C CYS A 53 11.58 -5.97 -10.34
N CYS A 54 11.29 -4.76 -9.84
CA CYS A 54 10.44 -3.78 -10.52
C CYS A 54 11.03 -3.36 -11.87
N VAL A 55 12.35 -3.14 -11.96
CA VAL A 55 13.03 -2.82 -13.23
C VAL A 55 12.87 -3.95 -14.24
N VAL A 56 13.03 -5.21 -13.83
CA VAL A 56 12.80 -6.37 -14.71
C VAL A 56 11.36 -6.42 -15.22
N VAL A 57 10.38 -6.15 -14.35
CA VAL A 57 8.96 -6.08 -14.74
C VAL A 57 8.72 -4.94 -15.74
N ILE A 58 9.26 -3.75 -15.49
CA ILE A 58 9.14 -2.59 -16.39
C ILE A 58 9.74 -2.92 -17.76
N VAL A 59 10.96 -3.48 -17.81
CA VAL A 59 11.60 -3.85 -19.09
C VAL A 59 10.75 -4.85 -19.86
N ARG A 60 10.15 -5.85 -19.18
CA ARG A 60 9.25 -6.81 -19.82
C ARG A 60 7.99 -6.12 -20.34
N ALA A 61 7.35 -5.28 -19.54
CA ALA A 61 6.13 -4.56 -19.92
C ALA A 61 6.37 -3.60 -21.09
N VAL A 62 7.50 -2.87 -21.07
CA VAL A 62 7.93 -1.99 -22.17
C VAL A 62 8.20 -2.80 -23.44
N ARG A 63 8.89 -3.93 -23.36
CA ARG A 63 9.08 -4.81 -24.53
C ARG A 63 7.76 -5.33 -25.09
N THR A 64 6.80 -5.68 -24.22
CA THR A 64 5.45 -6.08 -24.66
C THR A 64 4.70 -4.93 -25.33
N LEU A 65 4.88 -3.69 -24.86
CA LEU A 65 4.23 -2.50 -25.42
C LEU A 65 4.83 -2.10 -26.77
N ILE A 66 6.15 -2.20 -26.92
CA ILE A 66 6.87 -1.95 -28.18
C ILE A 66 6.53 -3.01 -29.23
N ASN A 67 6.42 -4.28 -28.82
CA ASN A 67 6.10 -5.39 -29.73
C ASN A 67 4.58 -5.54 -30.01
N GLY A 68 3.74 -4.74 -29.34
CA GLY A 68 2.28 -4.76 -29.47
C GLY A 68 1.75 -3.68 -30.42
N HIS A 69 0.46 -3.76 -30.77
CA HIS A 69 -0.22 -2.79 -31.63
C HIS A 69 -0.48 -1.47 -30.88
N GLY A 70 0.52 -0.59 -30.82
CA GLY A 70 0.39 0.84 -30.50
C GLY A 70 0.07 1.21 -29.04
N PHE A 71 0.81 2.19 -28.49
CA PHE A 71 0.62 2.75 -27.15
C PHE A 71 -0.81 3.24 -26.89
N ALA A 72 -1.41 3.91 -27.88
CA ALA A 72 -2.75 4.51 -27.78
C ALA A 72 -3.86 3.45 -27.61
N THR A 73 -3.76 2.34 -28.34
CA THR A 73 -4.72 1.22 -28.28
C THR A 73 -4.63 0.48 -26.95
N ALA A 74 -3.41 0.33 -26.40
CA ALA A 74 -3.21 -0.22 -25.07
C ALA A 74 -3.79 0.69 -23.99
N PHE A 75 -3.54 2.00 -24.05
CA PHE A 75 -4.05 2.98 -23.10
C PHE A 75 -5.58 2.99 -23.03
N ILE A 76 -6.24 3.06 -24.19
CA ILE A 76 -7.71 3.08 -24.27
C ILE A 76 -8.29 1.77 -23.72
N ARG A 77 -7.73 0.61 -24.09
CA ARG A 77 -8.23 -0.69 -23.62
C ARG A 77 -8.06 -0.88 -22.11
N GLU A 78 -7.00 -0.31 -21.55
CA GLU A 78 -6.67 -0.41 -20.13
C GLU A 78 -7.56 0.46 -19.23
N PHE A 79 -7.89 1.66 -19.72
CA PHE A 79 -8.77 2.61 -19.02
C PHE A 79 -10.26 2.42 -19.36
N ALA A 80 -10.61 1.72 -20.44
CA ALA A 80 -11.99 1.36 -20.77
C ALA A 80 -12.57 0.27 -19.85
N GLY A 81 -11.71 -0.52 -19.20
CA GLY A 81 -12.11 -1.68 -18.41
C GLY A 81 -12.28 -1.39 -16.92
N GLY A 82 -13.37 -0.72 -16.53
CA GLY A 82 -13.88 -0.74 -15.15
C GLY A 82 -14.36 0.61 -14.63
N ALA A 83 -15.52 0.62 -13.97
CA ALA A 83 -16.01 1.79 -13.25
C ALA A 83 -15.00 2.18 -12.14
N PRO A 84 -14.39 3.38 -12.18
CA PRO A 84 -13.31 3.78 -11.26
C PRO A 84 -13.81 4.04 -9.83
N VAL A 85 -15.09 3.81 -9.56
CA VAL A 85 -15.78 4.15 -8.30
C VAL A 85 -15.09 3.52 -7.09
N GLY A 86 -14.64 2.25 -7.20
CA GLY A 86 -13.91 1.60 -6.12
C GLY A 86 -12.55 2.25 -5.82
N ALA A 87 -11.80 2.62 -6.86
CA ALA A 87 -10.49 3.26 -6.70
C ALA A 87 -10.62 4.68 -6.12
N VAL A 88 -11.62 5.44 -6.55
CA VAL A 88 -11.92 6.76 -5.98
C VAL A 88 -12.30 6.62 -4.51
N TRP A 89 -13.15 5.66 -4.15
CA TRP A 89 -13.49 5.38 -2.76
C TRP A 89 -12.28 5.03 -1.91
N MET A 90 -11.37 4.19 -2.40
CA MET A 90 -10.14 3.85 -1.68
C MET A 90 -9.31 5.09 -1.36
N VAL A 91 -9.08 5.95 -2.35
CA VAL A 91 -8.30 7.19 -2.15
C VAL A 91 -8.99 8.09 -1.12
N VAL A 92 -10.29 8.32 -1.27
CA VAL A 92 -11.07 9.19 -0.37
C VAL A 92 -11.04 8.66 1.06
N VAL A 93 -11.31 7.36 1.25
CA VAL A 93 -11.34 6.71 2.58
C VAL A 93 -9.96 6.70 3.21
N THR A 94 -8.89 6.51 2.44
CA THR A 94 -7.51 6.56 2.92
C THR A 94 -7.10 7.97 3.37
N LEU A 95 -7.46 9.00 2.59
CA LEU A 95 -7.21 10.39 2.96
C LEU A 95 -8.01 10.79 4.21
N ALA A 96 -9.28 10.38 4.29
CA ALA A 96 -10.11 10.61 5.45
C ALA A 96 -9.54 9.94 6.71
N TYR A 97 -9.08 8.69 6.61
CA TYR A 97 -8.41 7.97 7.69
C TYR A 97 -7.15 8.70 8.18
N ALA A 98 -6.28 9.11 7.26
CA ALA A 98 -5.07 9.87 7.61
C ALA A 98 -5.41 11.20 8.31
N ALA A 99 -6.43 11.91 7.84
CA ALA A 99 -6.90 13.15 8.47
C ALA A 99 -7.49 12.93 9.87
N LEU A 100 -8.32 11.88 10.04
CA LEU A 100 -8.91 11.50 11.33
C LEU A 100 -7.84 11.17 12.37
N LEU A 101 -6.80 10.44 11.98
CA LEU A 101 -5.66 10.15 12.86
C LEU A 101 -4.86 11.40 13.20
N HIS A 102 -4.62 12.27 12.22
CA HIS A 102 -3.88 13.52 12.44
C HIS A 102 -4.60 14.44 13.44
N LEU A 103 -5.92 14.52 13.34
CA LEU A 103 -6.76 15.33 14.22
C LEU A 103 -7.05 14.67 15.58
N ARG A 104 -6.62 13.41 15.79
CA ARG A 104 -6.93 12.62 17.00
C ARG A 104 -8.41 12.64 17.36
N ALA A 105 -9.29 12.55 16.37
CA ALA A 105 -10.72 12.78 16.55
C ALA A 105 -11.44 11.66 17.33
N ALA A 106 -10.86 10.47 17.40
CA ALA A 106 -11.42 9.27 18.02
C ALA A 106 -10.29 8.26 18.35
N PRO A 107 -10.58 7.19 19.12
CA PRO A 107 -9.60 6.17 19.45
C PRO A 107 -9.06 5.47 18.20
N PHE A 108 -7.77 5.14 18.20
CA PHE A 108 -7.10 4.49 17.08
C PHE A 108 -7.80 3.21 16.62
N GLY A 109 -8.25 2.35 17.55
CA GLY A 109 -8.96 1.13 17.22
C GLY A 109 -10.24 1.36 16.43
N LEU A 110 -11.05 2.34 16.85
CA LEU A 110 -12.31 2.67 16.20
C LEU A 110 -12.08 3.25 14.79
N ILE A 111 -11.15 4.19 14.65
CA ILE A 111 -10.82 4.81 13.36
C ILE A 111 -10.31 3.75 12.38
N THR A 112 -9.40 2.89 12.83
CA THR A 112 -8.79 1.83 12.00
C THR A 112 -9.81 0.75 11.65
N PHE A 113 -10.70 0.40 12.58
CA PHE A 113 -11.80 -0.54 12.33
C PHE A 113 -12.72 -0.05 11.22
N LEU A 114 -13.22 1.19 11.33
CA LEU A 114 -14.09 1.79 10.33
C LEU A 114 -13.39 1.90 8.98
N TYR A 115 -12.12 2.33 8.98
CA TYR A 115 -11.31 2.41 7.77
C TYR A 115 -11.19 1.05 7.08
N LEU A 116 -10.76 0.00 7.79
CA LEU A 116 -10.59 -1.33 7.21
C LEU A 116 -11.91 -1.93 6.73
N ALA A 117 -12.98 -1.82 7.53
CA ALA A 117 -14.29 -2.34 7.16
C ALA A 117 -14.81 -1.68 5.87
N LEU A 118 -14.71 -0.35 5.79
CA LEU A 118 -15.20 0.43 4.65
C LEU A 118 -14.32 0.22 3.41
N LEU A 119 -13.00 0.09 3.57
CA LEU A 119 -12.07 -0.20 2.49
C LEU A 119 -12.31 -1.60 1.89
N ILE A 120 -12.41 -2.64 2.73
CA ILE A 120 -12.67 -4.01 2.27
C ILE A 120 -14.03 -4.09 1.58
N TRP A 121 -15.04 -3.45 2.16
CA TRP A 121 -16.38 -3.44 1.57
C TRP A 121 -16.44 -2.68 0.24
N ALA A 122 -15.73 -1.55 0.12
CA ALA A 122 -15.60 -0.79 -1.12
C ALA A 122 -14.87 -1.59 -2.21
N LEU A 123 -13.83 -2.34 -1.85
CA LEU A 123 -13.10 -3.20 -2.78
C LEU A 123 -14.00 -4.32 -3.35
N GLU A 124 -14.90 -4.85 -2.52
CA GLU A 124 -15.93 -5.83 -2.92
C GLU A 124 -17.17 -5.20 -3.59
N ARG A 125 -17.08 -3.94 -4.05
CA ARG A 125 -18.16 -3.19 -4.70
C ARG A 125 -19.44 -3.12 -3.85
N PHE A 126 -19.29 -2.94 -2.54
CA PHE A 126 -20.38 -2.82 -1.58
C PHE A 126 -21.33 -4.03 -1.54
N ARG A 127 -20.83 -5.23 -1.86
CA ARG A 127 -21.64 -6.45 -1.75
C ARG A 127 -21.98 -6.75 -0.29
N PRO A 128 -23.27 -6.82 0.10
CA PRO A 128 -23.66 -7.00 1.51
C PRO A 128 -23.21 -8.35 2.08
N ARG A 129 -23.06 -9.37 1.23
CA ARG A 129 -22.52 -10.69 1.63
C ARG A 129 -21.07 -10.62 2.14
N MET A 130 -20.32 -9.60 1.72
CA MET A 130 -18.92 -9.41 2.12
C MET A 130 -18.77 -8.48 3.34
N LEU A 131 -19.87 -7.91 3.84
CA LEU A 131 -19.82 -7.02 5.00
C LEU A 131 -19.46 -7.75 6.29
N ALA A 132 -20.01 -8.95 6.51
CA ALA A 132 -19.67 -9.76 7.68
C ALA A 132 -18.16 -10.15 7.74
N PRO A 133 -17.56 -10.74 6.68
CA PRO A 133 -16.13 -11.02 6.71
C PRO A 133 -15.27 -9.73 6.77
N ALA A 134 -15.71 -8.63 6.17
CA ALA A 134 -15.03 -7.34 6.28
C ALA A 134 -14.99 -6.81 7.72
N LEU A 135 -16.12 -6.88 8.45
CA LEU A 135 -16.18 -6.45 9.86
C LEU A 135 -15.33 -7.34 10.76
N ILE A 136 -15.37 -8.66 10.57
CA ILE A 136 -14.59 -9.59 11.39
C ILE A 136 -13.09 -9.33 11.19
N THR A 137 -12.65 -9.26 9.93
CA THR A 137 -11.24 -8.98 9.62
C THR A 137 -10.81 -7.61 10.12
N ALA A 138 -11.63 -6.57 9.89
CA ALA A 138 -11.35 -5.23 10.42
C ALA A 138 -11.23 -5.21 11.94
N ALA A 139 -12.11 -5.90 12.67
CA ALA A 139 -12.07 -5.94 14.14
C ALA A 139 -10.79 -6.60 14.65
N VAL A 140 -10.46 -7.78 14.12
CA VAL A 140 -9.26 -8.53 14.54
C VAL A 140 -8.00 -7.72 14.29
N PHE A 141 -7.86 -7.11 13.11
CA PHE A 141 -6.67 -6.33 12.77
C PHE A 141 -6.61 -4.98 13.50
N ALA A 142 -7.72 -4.24 13.61
CA ALA A 142 -7.71 -2.92 14.24
C ALA A 142 -7.44 -3.02 15.74
N PHE A 143 -8.21 -3.82 16.46
CA PHE A 143 -8.03 -3.98 17.92
C PHE A 143 -6.80 -4.80 18.25
N GLY A 144 -6.42 -5.77 17.41
CA GLY A 144 -5.17 -6.50 17.55
C GLY A 144 -3.94 -5.58 17.42
N ALA A 145 -3.96 -4.68 16.44
CA ALA A 145 -2.90 -3.68 16.28
C ALA A 145 -2.87 -2.70 17.45
N GLU A 146 -4.02 -2.19 17.89
CA GLU A 146 -4.12 -1.32 19.07
C GLU A 146 -3.54 -2.00 20.32
N TYR A 147 -3.93 -3.25 20.59
CA TYR A 147 -3.41 -4.02 21.71
C TYR A 147 -1.88 -4.18 21.64
N LEU A 148 -1.37 -4.55 20.46
CA LEU A 148 0.06 -4.73 20.24
C LEU A 148 0.82 -3.43 20.49
N PHE A 149 0.36 -2.30 19.94
CA PHE A 149 1.06 -1.03 20.11
C PHE A 149 0.98 -0.50 21.55
N THR A 150 -0.17 -0.59 22.21
CA THR A 150 -0.33 -0.06 23.57
C THR A 150 0.32 -0.96 24.63
N HIS A 151 0.18 -2.28 24.53
CA HIS A 151 0.60 -3.21 25.58
C HIS A 151 1.94 -3.89 25.34
N VAL A 152 2.31 -4.13 24.07
CA VAL A 152 3.57 -4.81 23.75
C VAL A 152 4.67 -3.80 23.43
N PHE A 153 4.35 -2.79 22.61
CA PHE A 153 5.33 -1.77 22.21
C PHE A 153 5.33 -0.51 23.08
N VAL A 154 4.34 -0.36 23.96
CA VAL A 154 4.21 0.80 24.88
C VAL A 154 4.29 2.13 24.11
N VAL A 155 3.54 2.20 23.00
CA VAL A 155 3.43 3.40 22.17
C VAL A 155 2.09 4.07 22.47
N ASP A 156 2.12 5.36 22.80
CA ASP A 156 0.90 6.15 22.99
C ASP A 156 0.20 6.38 21.65
N LEU A 157 -1.00 5.81 21.51
CA LEU A 157 -1.90 6.09 20.39
C LEU A 157 -2.98 7.09 20.83
N PRO A 158 -3.64 7.77 19.87
CA PRO A 158 -4.83 8.54 20.18
C PRO A 158 -5.88 7.62 20.83
N THR A 159 -6.18 7.88 22.10
CA THR A 159 -7.21 7.21 22.89
C THR A 159 -8.45 8.09 23.05
#